data_AF-A0A1F5YIV6-F1
#
_entry.id   AF-A0A1F5YIV6-F1
#
_cell.length_a   1.000
_cell.length_b   1.000
_cell.length_c   1.000
_cell.angle_alpha   90.00
_cell.angle_beta   90.00
_cell.angle_gamma   90.00
#
_symmetry.space_group_name_H-M   'P 1'
#
loop_
_entity.id
_entity.type
_entity.pdbx_description
1 polymer ?
#
loop_
_entity_poly.entity_id
_entity_poly.type
_entity_poly.pdbx_seq_one_letter_code
_entity_poly.pdbx_strand_id
1 'polypeptide(L)'
;MNNFKSRRHNSGKGGLIIILVILILFIFALSVYFFSRKNPETQLPLSLTEQEITQVPTQTIAEKPEIAQKQKEYVEKATSQKEWEVYENSKFSYKLKYNTSWTGKGDDNSPPIPSSANVTFSKNWADKNESCDLNILASITNDQYNSEIENLKSNKAFVEGQEILAGYQTTLFVNLGKTAADPMSYRYFLTKGNIYYQISYNRVKKGLNAETCNEVFNLMLSSLELTK
;
A
#
# COMPACT_ATOMS: atom_id res chain seq x y z
N MET A 1 13.27 68.75 -66.06
CA MET A 1 14.26 68.18 -65.13
C MET A 1 13.61 68.00 -63.78
N ASN A 2 13.57 66.78 -63.25
CA ASN A 2 13.57 66.46 -61.81
C ASN A 2 13.65 64.94 -61.65
N ASN A 3 14.80 64.47 -61.15
CA ASN A 3 15.08 63.06 -60.86
C ASN A 3 14.56 62.71 -59.46
N PHE A 4 13.62 61.77 -59.36
CA PHE A 4 13.21 61.18 -58.08
C PHE A 4 13.91 59.82 -57.91
N LYS A 5 14.91 59.78 -57.01
CA LYS A 5 15.68 58.58 -56.67
C LYS A 5 15.02 57.91 -55.45
N SER A 6 14.34 56.78 -55.67
CA SER A 6 13.72 55.97 -54.62
C SER A 6 14.79 55.21 -53.81
N ARG A 7 14.91 55.51 -52.52
CA ARG A 7 15.65 54.69 -51.55
C ARG A 7 14.69 53.69 -50.92
N ARG A 8 14.82 52.41 -51.25
CA ARG A 8 14.19 51.32 -50.49
C ARG A 8 14.90 51.17 -49.14
N HIS A 9 14.16 51.39 -48.05
CA HIS A 9 14.59 51.11 -46.69
C HIS A 9 14.48 49.59 -46.43
N ASN A 10 15.62 48.93 -46.27
CA ASN A 10 15.72 47.54 -45.80
C ASN A 10 15.98 47.61 -44.28
N SER A 11 14.93 47.65 -43.46
CA SER A 11 15.09 47.74 -41.99
C SER A 11 14.07 46.88 -41.21
N GLY A 12 13.84 45.64 -41.67
CA GLY A 12 12.85 44.74 -41.05
C GLY A 12 13.39 43.42 -40.49
N LYS A 13 14.69 43.13 -40.59
CA LYS A 13 15.25 41.82 -40.19
C LYS A 13 16.13 41.83 -38.93
N GLY A 14 16.61 43.00 -38.49
CA GLY A 14 17.47 43.11 -37.30
C GLY A 14 16.72 43.05 -35.96
N GLY A 15 15.52 43.64 -35.88
CA GLY A 15 14.76 43.71 -34.62
C GLY A 15 14.20 42.37 -34.15
N LEU A 16 13.80 41.51 -35.09
CA LEU A 16 13.27 40.17 -34.78
C LEU A 16 14.33 39.25 -34.16
N ILE A 17 15.59 39.37 -34.57
CA ILE A 17 16.69 38.56 -34.03
C ILE A 17 16.98 38.97 -32.58
N ILE A 18 16.96 40.27 -32.28
CA ILE A 18 17.23 40.78 -30.92
C ILE A 18 16.15 40.30 -29.94
N ILE A 19 14.87 40.34 -30.34
CA ILE A 19 13.75 39.87 -29.50
C ILE A 19 13.86 38.36 -29.23
N LEU A 20 14.27 37.58 -30.24
CA LEU A 20 14.43 36.13 -30.09
C LEU A 20 15.56 35.77 -29.12
N VAL A 21 16.68 36.50 -29.17
CA VAL A 21 17.84 36.29 -28.27
C VAL A 21 17.46 36.60 -26.82
N ILE A 22 16.68 37.66 -26.57
CA ILE A 22 16.23 38.03 -25.22
C ILE A 22 15.30 36.94 -24.63
N LEU A 23 14.39 36.39 -25.44
CA LEU A 23 13.49 35.31 -25.03
C LEU A 23 14.25 34.03 -24.65
N ILE A 24 15.26 33.66 -25.43
CA ILE A 24 16.09 32.48 -25.15
C ILE A 24 16.86 32.66 -23.83
N LEU A 25 17.46 33.84 -23.61
CA LEU A 25 18.16 34.13 -22.36
C LEU A 25 17.23 34.09 -21.13
N PHE A 26 15.98 34.55 -21.28
CA PHE A 26 14.99 34.48 -20.20
C PHE A 26 14.60 33.04 -19.85
N ILE A 27 14.46 32.17 -20.85
CA ILE A 27 14.16 30.74 -20.63
C ILE A 27 15.34 30.05 -19.93
N PHE A 28 16.58 30.35 -20.32
CA PHE A 28 17.78 29.81 -19.65
C PHE A 28 17.93 30.30 -18.21
N ALA A 29 17.65 31.58 -17.93
CA ALA A 29 17.70 32.10 -16.56
C ALA A 29 16.65 31.45 -15.65
N LEU A 30 15.43 31.23 -16.17
CA LEU A 30 14.36 30.55 -15.44
C LEU A 30 14.67 29.07 -15.20
N SER A 31 15.23 28.36 -16.19
CA SER A 31 15.57 26.94 -16.03
C SER A 31 16.71 26.73 -15.02
N VAL A 32 17.72 27.61 -14.98
CA VAL A 32 18.77 27.60 -13.95
C VAL A 32 18.21 27.90 -12.56
N TYR A 33 17.29 28.87 -12.44
CA TYR A 33 16.63 29.18 -11.17
C TYR A 33 15.81 27.99 -10.62
N PHE A 34 15.08 27.27 -11.49
CA PHE A 34 14.33 26.07 -11.09
C PHE A 34 15.21 24.84 -10.84
N PHE A 35 16.35 24.69 -11.52
CA PHE A 35 17.31 23.61 -11.25
C PHE A 35 18.10 23.86 -9.95
N SER A 36 18.48 25.11 -9.67
CA SER A 36 19.21 25.47 -8.45
C SER A 36 18.34 25.36 -7.20
N ARG A 37 17.00 25.44 -7.32
CA ARG A 37 16.08 25.18 -6.20
C ARG A 37 15.85 23.68 -5.91
N LYS A 38 16.25 22.77 -6.80
CA LYS A 38 16.01 21.32 -6.65
C LYS A 38 17.21 20.51 -6.16
N ASN A 39 18.36 21.14 -5.91
CA ASN A 39 19.51 20.47 -5.28
C ASN A 39 20.14 21.39 -4.22
N PRO A 40 19.68 21.35 -2.96
CA PRO A 40 20.58 21.62 -1.86
C PRO A 40 21.51 20.41 -1.73
N GLU A 41 22.79 20.66 -1.97
CA GLU A 41 23.89 19.75 -1.72
C GLU A 41 23.80 19.15 -0.31
N THR A 42 23.92 17.83 -0.29
CA THR A 42 24.63 17.01 0.69
C THR A 42 25.21 17.75 1.89
N GLN A 43 24.50 17.71 3.03
CA GLN A 43 25.11 17.74 4.35
C GLN A 43 24.74 16.46 5.11
N LEU A 44 25.71 15.56 5.23
CA LEU A 44 25.85 14.65 6.36
C LEU A 44 27.20 15.00 7.01
N PRO A 45 27.37 14.94 8.34
CA PRO A 45 26.50 14.28 9.32
C PRO A 45 26.03 15.23 10.43
N LEU A 46 24.72 15.45 10.57
CA LEU A 46 24.19 15.93 11.84
C LEU A 46 23.92 14.73 12.74
N SER A 47 24.76 14.64 13.77
CA SER A 47 24.48 14.12 15.12
C SER A 47 23.17 13.36 15.26
N LEU A 48 23.27 12.08 15.65
CA LEU A 48 22.19 11.39 16.37
C LEU A 48 21.81 12.28 17.56
N THR A 49 20.78 13.09 17.38
CA THR A 49 19.99 13.54 18.51
C THR A 49 19.16 12.32 18.83
N GLU A 50 19.55 11.64 19.91
CA GLU A 50 18.78 10.63 20.58
C GLU A 50 17.38 11.21 20.80
N GLN A 51 16.46 10.89 19.89
CA GLN A 51 15.05 11.07 20.16
C GLN A 51 14.80 10.15 21.35
N GLU A 52 14.72 10.75 22.52
CA GLU A 52 14.09 10.16 23.68
C GLU A 52 12.75 9.63 23.19
N ILE A 53 12.71 8.32 22.97
CA ILE A 53 11.49 7.59 22.72
C ILE A 53 10.66 7.92 23.94
N THR A 54 9.70 8.84 23.78
CA THR A 54 8.60 8.95 24.73
C THR A 54 7.93 7.59 24.63
N GLN A 55 8.33 6.69 25.51
CA GLN A 55 7.69 5.41 25.70
C GLN A 55 6.23 5.78 25.91
N VAL A 56 5.39 5.48 24.92
CA VAL A 56 3.97 5.34 25.17
C VAL A 56 3.93 4.39 26.36
N PRO A 57 3.34 4.77 27.51
CA PRO A 57 3.25 3.85 28.62
C PRO A 57 2.55 2.62 28.07
N THR A 58 3.33 1.57 27.82
CA THR A 58 2.80 0.22 27.70
C THR A 58 2.23 0.00 29.08
N GLN A 59 0.94 0.29 29.24
CA GLN A 59 0.20 -0.29 30.33
C GLN A 59 0.33 -1.79 30.10
N THR A 60 1.29 -2.39 30.79
CA THR A 60 1.32 -3.81 31.06
C THR A 60 0.08 -4.07 31.90
N ILE A 61 -1.07 -4.16 31.24
CA ILE A 61 -2.22 -4.85 31.80
C ILE A 61 -1.65 -6.24 32.03
N ALA A 62 -1.47 -6.62 33.30
CA ALA A 62 -1.05 -7.96 33.66
C ALA A 62 -2.08 -8.92 33.06
N GLU A 63 -1.77 -9.45 31.89
CA GLU A 63 -2.60 -10.45 31.25
C GLU A 63 -2.58 -11.65 32.17
N LYS A 64 -3.77 -12.12 32.55
CA LYS A 64 -3.86 -13.27 33.45
C LYS A 64 -3.05 -14.40 32.83
N PRO A 65 -2.15 -15.08 33.57
CA PRO A 65 -1.23 -16.08 33.02
C PRO A 65 -1.94 -17.17 32.20
N GLU A 66 -3.18 -17.50 32.57
CA GLU A 66 -4.04 -18.46 31.88
C GLU A 66 -4.46 -18.01 30.46
N ILE A 67 -4.72 -16.71 30.27
CA ILE A 67 -5.11 -16.13 28.97
C ILE A 67 -3.89 -16.13 28.02
N ALA A 68 -2.73 -15.69 28.54
CA ALA A 68 -1.48 -15.69 27.79
C ALA A 68 -1.03 -17.10 27.38
N GLN A 69 -1.24 -18.11 28.24
CA GLN A 69 -0.95 -19.50 27.90
C GLN A 69 -1.87 -20.05 26.81
N LYS A 70 -3.18 -19.77 26.89
CA LYS A 70 -4.16 -20.17 25.87
C LYS A 70 -3.86 -19.52 24.52
N GLN A 71 -3.54 -18.22 24.49
CA GLN A 71 -3.13 -17.51 23.28
C GLN A 71 -1.95 -18.19 22.58
N LYS A 72 -0.89 -18.54 23.33
CA LYS A 72 0.27 -19.27 22.78
C LYS A 72 -0.13 -20.60 22.16
N GLU A 73 -1.02 -21.36 22.80
CA GLU A 73 -1.51 -22.63 22.26
C GLU A 73 -2.29 -22.44 20.95
N TYR A 74 -3.16 -21.42 20.86
CA TYR A 74 -3.88 -21.11 19.62
C TYR A 74 -2.95 -20.73 18.48
N VAL A 75 -1.95 -19.91 18.78
CA VAL A 75 -0.91 -19.52 17.83
C VAL A 75 -0.14 -20.74 17.32
N GLU A 76 0.40 -21.56 18.22
CA GLU A 76 1.20 -22.74 17.87
C GLU A 76 0.40 -23.71 17.00
N LYS A 77 -0.86 -23.96 17.36
CA LYS A 77 -1.74 -24.83 16.57
C LYS A 77 -1.99 -24.28 15.17
N ALA A 78 -2.39 -23.01 15.05
CA ALA A 78 -2.75 -22.38 13.78
C ALA A 78 -1.54 -22.15 12.86
N THR A 79 -0.34 -22.04 13.41
CA THR A 79 0.90 -21.85 12.63
C THR A 79 1.63 -23.16 12.34
N SER A 80 1.18 -24.29 12.89
CA SER A 80 1.76 -25.60 12.60
C SER A 80 1.65 -25.95 11.10
N GLN A 81 2.77 -26.35 10.49
CA GLN A 81 2.87 -26.52 9.02
C GLN A 81 2.03 -27.68 8.44
N LYS A 82 1.45 -28.54 9.28
CA LYS A 82 0.70 -29.73 8.83
C LYS A 82 -0.68 -29.39 8.24
N GLU A 83 -1.18 -28.17 8.45
CA GLU A 83 -2.53 -27.75 8.07
C GLU A 83 -2.53 -26.63 7.01
N TRP A 84 -1.46 -26.47 6.23
CA TRP A 84 -1.36 -25.43 5.20
C TRP A 84 -1.48 -25.99 3.79
N GLU A 85 -2.39 -25.42 3.01
CA GLU A 85 -2.60 -25.74 1.60
C GLU A 85 -2.25 -24.55 0.70
N VAL A 86 -2.04 -24.82 -0.58
CA VAL A 86 -1.84 -23.78 -1.60
C VAL A 86 -3.17 -23.48 -2.25
N TYR A 87 -3.63 -22.23 -2.09
CA TYR A 87 -4.68 -21.66 -2.93
C TYR A 87 -4.02 -21.09 -4.20
N GLU A 88 -4.51 -21.49 -5.36
CA GLU A 88 -4.07 -20.97 -6.65
C GLU A 88 -5.25 -20.38 -7.43
N ASN A 89 -5.06 -19.18 -7.96
CA ASN A 89 -5.99 -18.52 -8.85
C ASN A 89 -5.28 -18.20 -10.16
N SER A 90 -5.26 -19.18 -11.07
CA SER A 90 -4.56 -19.08 -12.34
C SER A 90 -5.19 -18.02 -13.26
N LYS A 91 -6.48 -17.66 -13.07
CA LYS A 91 -7.15 -16.59 -13.82
C LYS A 91 -6.54 -15.21 -13.54
N PHE A 92 -6.15 -14.97 -12.29
CA PHE A 92 -5.55 -13.72 -11.86
C PHE A 92 -4.07 -13.88 -11.48
N SER A 93 -3.43 -14.95 -11.95
CA SER A 93 -2.00 -15.23 -11.81
C SER A 93 -1.43 -14.99 -10.40
N TYR A 94 -2.05 -15.57 -9.38
CA TYR A 94 -1.48 -15.57 -8.02
C TYR A 94 -1.70 -16.90 -7.30
N LYS A 95 -0.85 -17.18 -6.33
CA LYS A 95 -0.99 -18.26 -5.38
C LYS A 95 -0.58 -17.82 -3.98
N LEU A 96 -1.09 -18.51 -2.97
CA LEU A 96 -0.98 -18.17 -1.56
C LEU A 96 -1.05 -19.47 -0.74
N LYS A 97 -0.25 -19.61 0.31
CA LYS A 97 -0.50 -20.65 1.32
C LYS A 97 -1.53 -20.17 2.33
N TYR A 98 -2.50 -21.01 2.66
CA TYR A 98 -3.52 -20.71 3.67
C TYR A 98 -3.65 -21.88 4.65
N ASN A 99 -3.96 -21.58 5.91
CA ASN A 99 -4.30 -22.62 6.88
C ASN A 99 -5.71 -23.14 6.58
N THR A 100 -5.89 -24.46 6.45
CA THR A 100 -7.15 -25.11 6.03
C THR A 100 -8.30 -24.94 7.03
N SER A 101 -8.01 -24.54 8.26
CA SER A 101 -9.04 -24.17 9.23
C SER A 101 -9.71 -22.82 8.90
N TRP A 102 -9.21 -22.08 7.90
CA TRP A 102 -9.76 -20.85 7.35
C TRP A 102 -10.51 -21.12 6.04
N THR A 103 -11.77 -20.72 5.99
CA THR A 103 -12.72 -21.14 4.96
C THR A 103 -13.19 -19.97 4.10
N GLY A 104 -13.85 -20.25 2.98
CA GLY A 104 -14.52 -19.23 2.18
C GLY A 104 -15.66 -18.56 2.96
N LYS A 105 -15.76 -17.22 2.90
CA LYS A 105 -16.89 -16.50 3.51
C LYS A 105 -18.19 -16.78 2.75
N GLY A 106 -19.16 -17.40 3.43
CA GLY A 106 -20.49 -17.68 2.89
C GLY A 106 -20.72 -19.12 2.42
N ASP A 107 -19.67 -19.95 2.40
CA ASP A 107 -19.76 -21.36 1.99
C ASP A 107 -19.47 -22.27 3.20
N ASP A 108 -20.35 -23.24 3.44
CA ASP A 108 -20.42 -24.17 4.58
C ASP A 108 -19.07 -24.83 4.97
N ASN A 109 -18.20 -24.08 5.64
CA ASN A 109 -16.81 -24.46 5.95
C ASN A 109 -16.01 -24.98 4.73
N SER A 110 -16.36 -24.54 3.53
CA SER A 110 -15.71 -24.99 2.30
C SER A 110 -14.42 -24.21 2.04
N PRO A 111 -13.43 -24.81 1.35
CA PRO A 111 -12.26 -24.08 0.86
C PRO A 111 -12.69 -22.87 0.02
N PRO A 112 -11.92 -21.77 0.00
CA PRO A 112 -12.22 -20.62 -0.82
C PRO A 112 -12.31 -20.99 -2.31
N ILE A 113 -13.31 -20.45 -3.02
CA ILE A 113 -13.58 -20.79 -4.42
C ILE A 113 -12.39 -20.38 -5.31
N PRO A 114 -11.76 -21.32 -6.04
CA PRO A 114 -10.72 -21.00 -7.01
C PRO A 114 -11.31 -20.16 -8.17
N SER A 115 -10.56 -19.17 -8.67
CA SER A 115 -10.94 -18.33 -9.84
C SER A 115 -11.90 -17.15 -9.60
N SER A 116 -12.35 -16.92 -8.36
CA SER A 116 -13.11 -15.69 -8.05
C SER A 116 -12.21 -14.45 -8.17
N ALA A 117 -12.78 -13.34 -8.63
CA ALA A 117 -12.13 -12.03 -8.59
C ALA A 117 -11.99 -11.52 -7.15
N ASN A 118 -12.88 -11.97 -6.26
CA ASN A 118 -12.90 -11.58 -4.85
C ASN A 118 -12.92 -12.86 -3.99
N VAL A 119 -11.85 -13.08 -3.25
CA VAL A 119 -11.66 -14.26 -2.39
C VAL A 119 -11.52 -13.80 -0.96
N THR A 120 -12.26 -14.42 -0.04
CA THR A 120 -12.13 -14.15 1.40
C THR A 120 -11.77 -15.44 2.13
N PHE A 121 -10.67 -15.40 2.88
CA PHE A 121 -10.28 -16.42 3.84
C PHE A 121 -10.78 -15.98 5.22
N SER A 122 -11.68 -16.75 5.81
CA SER A 122 -12.40 -16.41 7.03
C SER A 122 -12.17 -17.45 8.11
N LYS A 123 -11.95 -17.01 9.35
CA LYS A 123 -12.00 -17.86 10.53
C LYS A 123 -13.01 -17.30 11.52
N ASN A 124 -13.98 -18.14 11.88
CA ASN A 124 -14.94 -17.85 12.94
C ASN A 124 -14.62 -18.73 14.15
N TRP A 125 -14.62 -18.13 15.34
CA TRP A 125 -14.55 -18.87 16.61
C TRP A 125 -15.93 -19.03 17.23
N ALA A 126 -16.10 -20.07 18.05
CA ALA A 126 -17.40 -20.41 18.67
C ALA A 126 -17.93 -19.29 19.59
N ASP A 127 -17.04 -18.45 20.11
CA ASP A 127 -17.41 -17.25 20.85
C ASP A 127 -17.81 -16.15 19.85
N LYS A 128 -19.13 -15.97 19.75
CA LYS A 128 -19.92 -15.46 18.61
C LYS A 128 -19.59 -14.08 18.00
N ASN A 129 -18.49 -13.40 18.33
CA ASN A 129 -18.19 -12.07 17.81
C ASN A 129 -16.76 -11.91 17.27
N GLU A 130 -15.95 -12.96 17.26
CA GLU A 130 -14.59 -12.89 16.69
C GLU A 130 -14.58 -13.61 15.33
N SER A 131 -14.49 -12.81 14.27
CA SER A 131 -14.19 -13.30 12.92
C SER A 131 -12.95 -12.61 12.38
N CYS A 132 -12.10 -13.36 11.71
CA CYS A 132 -10.93 -12.82 11.02
C CYS A 132 -11.05 -13.11 9.54
N ASP A 133 -11.03 -12.04 8.75
CA ASP A 133 -11.19 -12.09 7.29
C ASP A 133 -9.95 -11.48 6.62
N LEU A 134 -9.30 -12.25 5.75
CA LEU A 134 -8.36 -11.74 4.75
C LEU A 134 -9.03 -11.82 3.38
N ASN A 135 -9.08 -10.68 2.71
CA ASN A 135 -9.71 -10.53 1.41
C ASN A 135 -8.67 -10.21 0.34
N ILE A 136 -8.75 -10.91 -0.80
CA ILE A 136 -7.98 -10.61 -2.01
C ILE A 136 -8.96 -10.33 -3.13
N LEU A 137 -8.94 -9.09 -3.61
CA LEU A 137 -9.63 -8.63 -4.81
C LEU A 137 -8.61 -8.49 -5.95
N ALA A 138 -8.89 -9.11 -7.09
CA ALA A 138 -8.08 -9.02 -8.29
C ALA A 138 -8.95 -8.60 -9.49
N SER A 139 -8.45 -7.68 -10.32
CA SER A 139 -9.13 -7.25 -11.54
C SER A 139 -8.15 -6.90 -12.66
N ILE A 140 -8.61 -7.03 -13.90
CA ILE A 140 -7.86 -6.69 -15.13
C ILE A 140 -8.19 -5.25 -15.58
N THR A 141 -9.20 -4.60 -14.96
CA THR A 141 -9.58 -3.22 -15.26
C THR A 141 -8.98 -2.24 -14.25
N ASN A 142 -8.40 -1.14 -14.74
CA ASN A 142 -7.64 -0.18 -13.93
C ASN A 142 -8.50 0.96 -13.34
N ASP A 143 -9.75 1.11 -13.81
CA ASP A 143 -10.60 2.25 -13.43
C ASP A 143 -11.00 2.22 -11.94
N GLN A 144 -11.19 1.01 -11.40
CA GLN A 144 -11.55 0.81 -10.00
C GLN A 144 -10.34 0.98 -9.06
N TYR A 145 -9.14 0.66 -9.53
CA TYR A 145 -7.89 0.78 -8.77
C TYR A 145 -7.57 2.24 -8.42
N ASN A 146 -7.50 3.09 -9.44
CA ASN A 146 -7.11 4.48 -9.26
C ASN A 146 -8.14 5.27 -8.45
N SER A 147 -9.43 5.03 -8.70
CA SER A 147 -10.50 5.71 -7.96
C SER A 147 -10.52 5.33 -6.47
N GLU A 148 -10.25 4.05 -6.13
CA GLU A 148 -10.19 3.62 -4.74
C GLU A 148 -8.96 4.18 -4.00
N ILE A 149 -7.79 4.17 -4.63
CA ILE A 149 -6.58 4.78 -4.06
C ILE A 149 -6.79 6.27 -3.79
N GLU A 150 -7.30 7.03 -4.76
CA GLU A 150 -7.52 8.47 -4.59
C GLU A 150 -8.57 8.76 -3.50
N ASN A 151 -9.61 7.92 -3.39
CA ASN A 151 -10.58 8.01 -2.30
C ASN A 151 -9.89 7.79 -0.94
N LEU A 152 -9.05 6.75 -0.80
CA LEU A 152 -8.33 6.47 0.44
C LEU A 152 -7.32 7.58 0.81
N LYS A 153 -6.61 8.15 -0.17
CA LYS A 153 -5.72 9.31 0.06
C LYS A 153 -6.45 10.53 0.59
N SER A 154 -7.67 10.77 0.10
CA SER A 154 -8.50 11.88 0.58
C SER A 154 -9.07 11.65 1.99
N ASN A 155 -9.09 10.40 2.45
CA ASN A 155 -9.66 10.00 3.72
C ASN A 155 -8.63 10.09 4.86
N LYS A 156 -8.78 11.09 5.72
CA LYS A 156 -7.91 11.33 6.89
C LYS A 156 -7.86 10.20 7.92
N ALA A 157 -8.76 9.21 7.84
CA ALA A 157 -8.71 8.03 8.70
C ALA A 157 -7.61 7.03 8.28
N PHE A 158 -7.06 7.18 7.07
CA PHE A 158 -6.00 6.32 6.55
C PHE A 158 -4.67 7.05 6.49
N VAL A 159 -3.61 6.31 6.82
CA VAL A 159 -2.23 6.72 6.61
C VAL A 159 -1.70 5.93 5.42
N GLU A 160 -1.18 6.64 4.42
CA GLU A 160 -0.52 6.05 3.26
C GLU A 160 0.94 5.71 3.59
N GLY A 161 1.40 4.56 3.09
CA GLY A 161 2.76 4.07 3.19
C GLY A 161 3.15 3.23 1.98
N GLN A 162 4.36 2.71 2.02
CA GLN A 162 4.96 1.93 0.95
C GLN A 162 5.61 0.67 1.55
N GLU A 163 5.37 -0.49 0.94
CA GLU A 163 5.89 -1.79 1.39
C GLU A 163 6.27 -2.67 0.19
N ILE A 164 7.05 -3.72 0.43
CA ILE A 164 7.31 -4.77 -0.57
C ILE A 164 6.46 -5.99 -0.22
N LEU A 165 5.51 -6.35 -1.10
CA LEU A 165 4.69 -7.53 -0.96
C LEU A 165 4.83 -8.42 -2.19
N ALA A 166 5.05 -9.72 -2.00
CA ALA A 166 5.33 -10.68 -3.08
C ALA A 166 6.47 -10.25 -4.04
N GLY A 167 7.42 -9.43 -3.56
CA GLY A 167 8.51 -8.88 -4.36
C GLY A 167 8.18 -7.61 -5.18
N TYR A 168 6.98 -7.04 -4.99
CA TYR A 168 6.52 -5.85 -5.72
C TYR A 168 6.35 -4.65 -4.79
N GLN A 169 6.70 -3.46 -5.29
CA GLN A 169 6.38 -2.20 -4.63
C GLN A 169 4.86 -2.07 -4.49
N THR A 170 4.41 -1.89 -3.26
CA THR A 170 3.01 -1.95 -2.88
C THR A 170 2.64 -0.70 -2.11
N THR A 171 1.54 -0.06 -2.48
CA THR A 171 0.99 1.04 -1.71
C THR A 171 0.15 0.47 -0.57
N LEU A 172 0.46 0.88 0.66
CA LEU A 172 -0.22 0.44 1.86
C LEU A 172 -1.08 1.58 2.41
N PHE A 173 -2.33 1.31 2.73
CA PHE A 173 -3.17 2.18 3.54
C PHE A 173 -3.49 1.50 4.88
N VAL A 174 -3.22 2.20 5.97
CA VAL A 174 -3.52 1.73 7.33
C VAL A 174 -4.55 2.65 7.96
N ASN A 175 -5.68 2.10 8.40
CA ASN A 175 -6.59 2.79 9.31
C ASN A 175 -6.20 2.45 10.74
N LEU A 176 -5.77 3.43 11.53
CA LEU A 176 -5.32 3.22 12.90
C LEU A 176 -6.47 2.97 13.91
N GLY A 177 -7.72 3.20 13.48
CA GLY A 177 -8.88 3.31 14.36
C GLY A 177 -8.96 4.70 15.01
N LYS A 178 -10.14 5.12 15.45
CA LYS A 178 -10.31 6.40 16.19
C LYS A 178 -9.90 6.25 17.65
N THR A 179 -10.04 5.05 18.20
CA THR A 179 -9.70 4.72 19.59
C THR A 179 -8.71 3.56 19.67
N ALA A 180 -8.08 3.40 20.84
CA ALA A 180 -7.22 2.24 21.11
C ALA A 180 -7.98 0.90 21.07
N ALA A 181 -9.32 0.91 21.17
CA ALA A 181 -10.16 -0.27 21.08
C ALA A 181 -10.56 -0.61 19.64
N ASP A 182 -10.49 0.36 18.71
CA ASP A 182 -10.91 0.15 17.33
C ASP A 182 -9.90 -0.74 16.59
N PRO A 183 -10.36 -1.72 15.78
CA PRO A 183 -9.47 -2.56 15.00
C PRO A 183 -8.67 -1.72 13.99
N MET A 184 -7.41 -2.10 13.78
CA MET A 184 -6.60 -1.54 12.71
C MET A 184 -7.01 -2.24 11.40
N SER A 185 -7.15 -1.51 10.29
CA SER A 185 -7.38 -2.15 8.98
C SER A 185 -6.22 -1.85 8.04
N TYR A 186 -5.84 -2.85 7.25
CA TYR A 186 -4.75 -2.79 6.30
C TYR A 186 -5.31 -3.01 4.91
N ARG A 187 -4.87 -2.20 3.94
CA ARG A 187 -5.19 -2.36 2.52
C ARG A 187 -3.93 -2.18 1.68
N TYR A 188 -3.55 -3.23 0.99
CA TYR A 188 -2.39 -3.29 0.10
C TYR A 188 -2.87 -3.17 -1.34
N PHE A 189 -2.21 -2.33 -2.11
CA PHE A 189 -2.51 -2.06 -3.51
C PHE A 189 -1.24 -2.28 -4.33
N LEU A 190 -1.27 -3.29 -5.20
CA LEU A 190 -0.17 -3.58 -6.11
C LEU A 190 -0.66 -4.00 -7.48
N THR A 191 0.23 -3.94 -8.46
CA THR A 191 -0.05 -4.28 -9.86
C THR A 191 1.02 -5.20 -10.41
N LYS A 192 0.62 -6.17 -11.23
CA LYS A 192 1.54 -6.96 -12.05
C LYS A 192 0.98 -7.10 -13.46
N GLY A 193 1.71 -6.59 -14.44
CA GLY A 193 1.21 -6.52 -15.82
C GLY A 193 -0.05 -5.66 -15.88
N ASN A 194 -1.14 -6.23 -16.40
CA ASN A 194 -2.46 -5.59 -16.46
C ASN A 194 -3.41 -5.99 -15.30
N ILE A 195 -2.92 -6.76 -14.32
CA ILE A 195 -3.72 -7.19 -13.17
C ILE A 195 -3.42 -6.30 -11.97
N TYR A 196 -4.47 -5.78 -11.36
CA TYR A 196 -4.45 -5.09 -10.09
C TYR A 196 -4.88 -6.04 -8.98
N TYR A 197 -4.23 -5.93 -7.82
CA TYR A 197 -4.58 -6.63 -6.59
C TYR A 197 -4.83 -5.62 -5.47
N GLN A 198 -5.94 -5.81 -4.78
CA GLN A 198 -6.21 -5.25 -3.45
C GLN A 198 -6.25 -6.38 -2.44
N ILE A 199 -5.43 -6.28 -1.41
CA ILE A 199 -5.43 -7.25 -0.31
C ILE A 199 -5.80 -6.49 0.95
N SER A 200 -6.78 -6.97 1.70
CA SER A 200 -7.23 -6.28 2.90
C SER A 200 -7.57 -7.22 4.03
N TYR A 201 -7.26 -6.81 5.25
CA TYR A 201 -7.65 -7.50 6.46
C TYR A 201 -7.79 -6.52 7.62
N ASN A 202 -8.54 -6.93 8.63
CA ASN A 202 -8.66 -6.19 9.89
C ASN A 202 -7.80 -6.89 10.96
N ARG A 203 -6.86 -6.14 11.52
CA ARG A 203 -6.08 -6.57 12.68
C ARG A 203 -6.97 -6.45 13.92
N VAL A 204 -7.36 -7.59 14.45
CA VAL A 204 -8.06 -7.65 15.75
C VAL A 204 -7.05 -7.23 16.81
N LYS A 205 -7.37 -6.19 17.60
CA LYS A 205 -6.47 -5.65 18.65
C LYS A 205 -6.65 -6.30 20.02
N LYS A 206 -7.82 -6.90 20.26
CA LYS A 206 -8.22 -7.45 21.56
C LYS A 206 -9.04 -8.70 21.32
N GLY A 207 -8.89 -9.67 22.21
CA GLY A 207 -9.52 -10.98 22.07
C GLY A 207 -8.48 -12.09 22.21
N LEU A 208 -8.95 -13.28 22.56
CA LEU A 208 -8.09 -14.46 22.72
C LEU A 208 -7.41 -14.83 21.39
N ASN A 209 -8.06 -14.54 20.27
CA ASN A 209 -7.63 -14.96 18.94
C ASN A 209 -6.94 -13.84 18.13
N ALA A 210 -6.80 -12.64 18.72
CA ALA A 210 -6.27 -11.47 18.06
C ALA A 210 -4.85 -11.68 17.52
N GLU A 211 -3.97 -12.24 18.34
CA GLU A 211 -2.59 -12.58 17.97
C GLU A 211 -2.57 -13.65 16.88
N THR A 212 -3.37 -14.71 17.03
CA THR A 212 -3.50 -15.78 16.05
C THR A 212 -3.91 -15.27 14.67
N CYS A 213 -4.88 -14.34 14.58
CA CYS A 213 -5.26 -13.76 13.29
C CYS A 213 -4.10 -13.04 12.63
N ASN A 214 -3.38 -12.24 13.39
CA ASN A 214 -2.28 -11.42 12.86
C ASN A 214 -1.13 -12.29 12.37
N GLU A 215 -0.77 -13.33 13.13
CA GLU A 215 0.27 -14.26 12.74
C GLU A 215 -0.10 -15.07 11.50
N VAL A 216 -1.32 -15.60 11.43
CA VAL A 216 -1.78 -16.34 10.26
C VAL A 216 -1.83 -15.43 9.03
N PHE A 217 -2.31 -14.19 9.15
CA PHE A 217 -2.29 -13.23 8.05
C PHE A 217 -0.87 -12.90 7.59
N ASN A 218 0.07 -12.68 8.50
CA ASN A 218 1.47 -12.44 8.14
C ASN A 218 2.07 -13.64 7.40
N LEU A 219 1.80 -14.86 7.86
CA LEU A 219 2.25 -16.09 7.18
C LEU A 219 1.63 -16.23 5.79
N MET A 220 0.31 -16.01 5.68
CA MET A 220 -0.39 -15.96 4.41
C MET A 220 0.28 -14.96 3.45
N LEU A 221 0.36 -13.70 3.85
CA LEU A 221 0.93 -12.62 3.02
C LEU A 221 2.39 -12.87 2.65
N SER A 222 3.20 -13.44 3.55
CA SER A 222 4.60 -13.80 3.26
C SER A 222 4.74 -14.91 2.22
N SER A 223 3.72 -15.74 2.05
CA SER A 223 3.68 -16.82 1.06
C SER A 223 3.01 -16.41 -0.25
N LEU A 224 2.51 -15.18 -0.34
CA LEU A 224 1.88 -14.67 -1.56
C LEU A 224 2.91 -14.60 -2.69
N GLU A 225 2.59 -15.24 -3.80
CA GLU A 225 3.39 -15.20 -5.01
C GLU A 225 2.50 -14.81 -6.20
N LEU A 226 2.92 -13.81 -6.97
CA LEU A 226 2.29 -13.50 -8.24
C LEU A 226 2.94 -14.33 -9.35
N THR A 227 2.17 -15.22 -9.99
CA THR A 227 2.63 -16.17 -11.02
C THR A 227 2.61 -15.55 -12.43
N LYS A 228 3.30 -16.16 -13.39
CA LYS A 228 3.47 -15.61 -14.74
C LYS A 228 2.21 -15.76 -15.59
#